data_AF-A0A323VC56-F1
#
_entry.id   AF-A0A323VC56-F1
#
_cell.length_a   1.000
_cell.length_b   1.000
_cell.length_c   1.000
_cell.angle_alpha   90.00
_cell.angle_beta   90.00
_cell.angle_gamma   90.00
#
_symmetry.space_group_name_H-M   'P 1'
#
loop_
_entity.id
_entity.type
_entity.pdbx_description
1 polymer ?
#
loop_
_entity_poly.entity_id
_entity_poly.type
_entity_poly.pdbx_seq_one_letter_code
_entity_poly.pdbx_strand_id
1 'polypeptide(L)'
;PGALDRRAGSPAGHIAFADGSKRALEESLRHVLRQRVPRRARAIDSGAVLAGLLAVADPVVDRVLQQLGTGAGALRDQLGDASAA
;
A
#
# COMPACT_ATOMS: atom_id res chain seq x y z
N PRO A 1 -1.48 -14.88 -3.42
CA PRO A 1 -1.84 -14.46 -2.04
C PRO A 1 -1.77 -12.92 -1.97
N GLY A 2 -2.86 -12.27 -1.55
CA GLY A 2 -3.08 -10.82 -1.65
C GLY A 2 -2.99 -10.06 -0.32
N ALA A 3 -2.93 -8.72 -0.42
CA ALA A 3 -3.00 -7.74 0.67
C ALA A 3 -4.21 -7.94 1.60
N LEU A 4 -5.32 -8.47 1.08
CA LEU A 4 -6.58 -8.58 1.83
C LEU A 4 -6.93 -10.01 2.28
N ASP A 5 -6.07 -10.99 2.04
CA ASP A 5 -6.35 -12.38 2.40
C ASP A 5 -6.42 -12.57 3.93
N ARG A 6 -7.62 -12.91 4.44
CA ARG A 6 -7.84 -13.24 5.85
C ARG A 6 -7.77 -14.75 6.06
N ARG A 7 -7.09 -15.21 7.11
CA ARG A 7 -7.32 -16.57 7.63
C ARG A 7 -8.74 -16.66 8.16
N ALA A 8 -9.50 -17.65 7.70
CA ALA A 8 -10.86 -17.91 8.17
C ALA A 8 -10.85 -18.23 9.68
N GLY A 9 -11.73 -17.58 10.46
CA GLY A 9 -12.01 -17.97 11.85
C GLY A 9 -11.87 -16.92 12.95
N SER A 10 -11.75 -15.61 12.67
CA SER A 10 -11.65 -14.61 13.76
C SER A 10 -13.03 -14.29 14.37
N PRO A 11 -13.22 -14.42 15.69
CA PRO A 11 -14.48 -14.09 16.38
C PRO A 11 -14.73 -12.57 16.41
N ALA A 12 -15.98 -12.17 16.63
CA ALA A 12 -16.39 -10.76 16.75
C ALA A 12 -15.55 -10.02 17.80
N GLY A 13 -14.85 -8.97 17.36
CA GLY A 13 -13.82 -8.24 18.10
C GLY A 13 -12.94 -7.41 17.14
N HIS A 14 -11.79 -6.92 17.60
CA HIS A 14 -10.84 -6.17 16.76
C HIS A 14 -10.53 -6.90 15.45
N ILE A 15 -10.73 -6.22 14.31
CA ILE A 15 -10.40 -6.78 13.00
C ILE A 15 -8.88 -6.76 12.84
N ALA A 16 -8.25 -7.93 12.94
CA ALA A 16 -6.83 -8.07 12.70
C ALA A 16 -6.50 -7.76 11.23
N PHE A 17 -5.34 -7.12 11.00
CA PHE A 17 -4.83 -6.96 9.64
C PHE A 17 -4.53 -8.33 9.02
N ALA A 18 -4.99 -8.50 7.78
CA ALA A 18 -4.58 -9.59 6.91
C ALA A 18 -3.06 -9.59 6.73
N ASP A 19 -2.46 -10.75 6.45
CA ASP A 19 -1.00 -10.86 6.32
C ASP A 19 -0.48 -9.99 5.18
N GLY A 20 -1.22 -9.92 4.09
CA GLY A 20 -0.87 -9.02 3.01
C GLY A 20 -1.03 -7.53 3.37
N SER A 21 -1.91 -7.17 4.31
CA SER A 21 -2.08 -5.78 4.78
C SER A 21 -0.88 -5.39 5.64
N LYS A 22 -0.38 -6.33 6.46
CA LYS A 22 0.89 -6.14 7.19
C LYS A 22 2.06 -5.98 6.22
N ARG A 23 2.11 -6.78 5.14
CA ARG A 23 3.12 -6.66 4.09
C ARG A 23 3.04 -5.31 3.37
N ALA A 24 1.85 -4.81 3.09
CA ALA A 24 1.66 -3.48 2.50
C ALA A 24 2.22 -2.38 3.41
N LEU A 25 1.95 -2.46 4.73
CA LEU A 25 2.50 -1.53 5.71
C LEU A 25 4.04 -1.61 5.80
N GLU A 26 4.60 -2.82 5.71
CA GLU A 26 6.05 -3.00 5.63
C GLU A 26 6.63 -2.32 4.39
N GLU A 27 6.01 -2.48 3.23
CA GLU A 27 6.42 -1.81 1.99
C GLU A 27 6.25 -0.29 2.06
N SER A 28 5.21 0.22 2.75
CA SER A 28 5.06 1.66 3.03
C SER A 28 6.22 2.21 3.83
N LEU A 29 6.63 1.49 4.89
CA LEU A 29 7.80 1.85 5.68
C LEU A 29 9.07 1.82 4.81
N ARG A 30 9.27 0.76 4.02
CA ARG A 30 10.41 0.65 3.09
C ARG A 30 10.42 1.80 2.09
N HIS A 31 9.28 2.21 1.58
CA HIS A 31 9.14 3.37 0.68
C HIS A 31 9.64 4.65 1.36
N VAL A 32 9.13 5.00 2.54
CA VAL A 32 9.56 6.20 3.29
C VAL A 32 11.05 6.17 3.63
N LEU A 33 11.57 4.99 3.99
CA LEU A 33 13.00 4.84 4.31
C LEU A 33 13.92 5.01 3.10
N ARG A 34 13.45 4.71 1.88
CA ARG A 34 14.18 4.93 0.62
C ARG A 34 14.22 6.41 0.21
N GLN A 35 13.28 7.23 0.69
CA GLN A 35 13.26 8.66 0.37
C GLN A 35 14.46 9.40 1.00
N ARG A 36 15.01 10.36 0.26
CA ARG A 36 16.13 11.20 0.72
C ARG A 36 15.67 12.43 1.53
N VAL A 37 14.71 12.22 2.44
CA VAL A 37 14.25 13.27 3.38
C VAL A 37 14.93 13.14 4.76
N PRO A 38 15.17 14.29 5.45
CA PRO A 38 15.70 14.28 6.81
C PRO A 38 14.89 13.37 7.73
N ARG A 39 15.56 12.65 8.64
CA ARG A 39 14.90 11.70 9.56
C ARG A 39 13.68 12.28 10.30
N ARG A 40 13.78 13.53 10.74
CA ARG A 40 12.70 14.25 11.45
C ARG A 40 11.46 14.53 10.61
N ALA A 41 11.58 14.47 9.28
CA ALA A 41 10.49 14.73 8.33
C ALA A 41 9.89 13.44 7.75
N ARG A 42 10.38 12.27 8.18
CA ARG A 42 9.85 10.98 7.71
C ARG A 42 8.54 10.68 8.42
N ALA A 43 7.48 10.51 7.65
CA ALA A 43 6.17 10.08 8.12
C ALA A 43 5.61 9.02 7.18
N ILE A 44 4.82 8.09 7.72
CA ILE A 44 3.96 7.22 6.90
C ILE A 44 2.63 7.96 6.76
N ASP A 45 2.47 8.65 5.64
CA ASP A 45 1.25 9.32 5.26
C ASP A 45 0.43 8.46 4.28
N SER A 46 -0.70 8.99 3.80
CA SER A 46 -1.56 8.29 2.83
C SER A 46 -0.82 7.94 1.53
N GLY A 47 0.14 8.76 1.09
CA GLY A 47 0.95 8.50 -0.10
C GLY A 47 1.88 7.31 0.10
N ALA A 48 2.55 7.24 1.25
CA ALA A 48 3.38 6.09 1.63
C ALA A 48 2.56 4.80 1.76
N VAL A 49 1.36 4.89 2.33
CA VAL A 49 0.42 3.74 2.42
C VAL A 49 0.06 3.25 1.02
N LEU A 50 -0.31 4.16 0.12
CA LEU A 50 -0.64 3.84 -1.26
C LEU A 50 0.54 3.22 -2.01
N ALA A 51 1.76 3.77 -1.86
CA ALA A 51 2.97 3.20 -2.44
C ALA A 51 3.22 1.75 -1.97
N GLY A 52 3.05 1.48 -0.68
CA GLY A 52 3.20 0.14 -0.12
C GLY A 52 2.13 -0.83 -0.61
N LEU A 53 0.88 -0.39 -0.71
CA LEU A 53 -0.22 -1.18 -1.27
C LEU A 53 0.06 -1.59 -2.72
N LEU A 54 0.50 -0.65 -3.56
CA LEU A 54 0.81 -0.90 -4.96
C LEU A 54 2.05 -1.79 -5.16
N ALA A 55 2.97 -1.83 -4.18
CA ALA A 55 4.16 -2.68 -4.23
C ALA A 55 3.86 -4.17 -3.98
N VAL A 56 2.80 -4.50 -3.23
CA VAL A 56 2.41 -5.89 -2.92
C VAL A 56 1.75 -6.60 -4.12
N ALA A 57 1.27 -5.84 -5.11
CA ALA A 57 0.58 -6.35 -6.30
C ALA A 57 -0.58 -7.31 -5.95
N ASP A 58 -1.51 -6.84 -5.10
CA ASP A 58 -2.70 -7.61 -4.75
C ASP A 58 -3.71 -7.63 -5.93
N PRO A 59 -4.10 -8.83 -6.42
CA PRO A 59 -5.10 -8.97 -7.48
C PRO A 59 -6.47 -8.32 -7.19
N VAL A 60 -6.88 -8.25 -5.92
CA VAL A 60 -8.13 -7.59 -5.50
C VAL A 60 -8.02 -6.08 -5.68
N VAL A 61 -6.88 -5.50 -5.29
CA VAL A 61 -6.62 -4.06 -5.48
C VAL A 61 -6.57 -3.73 -6.95
N ASP A 62 -5.86 -4.53 -7.75
CA ASP A 62 -5.81 -4.36 -9.20
C ASP A 62 -7.20 -4.42 -9.83
N ARG A 63 -8.03 -5.39 -9.42
CA ARG A 63 -9.41 -5.49 -9.92
C ARG A 63 -10.24 -4.26 -9.57
N VAL A 64 -10.15 -3.76 -8.34
CA VAL A 64 -10.88 -2.56 -7.91
C VAL A 64 -10.43 -1.33 -8.69
N LEU A 65 -9.12 -1.15 -8.88
CA LEU A 65 -8.59 -0.04 -9.68
C LEU A 65 -9.09 -0.10 -11.13
N GLN A 66 -9.10 -1.30 -11.73
CA GLN A 66 -9.64 -1.50 -13.08
C GLN A 66 -11.14 -1.19 -13.16
N GLN A 67 -11.93 -1.56 -12.13
CA GLN A 67 -13.34 -1.20 -12.05
C GLN A 67 -13.57 0.32 -11.93
N LEU A 68 -12.60 1.04 -11.36
CA LEU A 68 -12.59 2.50 -11.27
C LEU A 68 -11.99 3.18 -12.52
N GLY A 69 -11.66 2.41 -13.57
CA GLY A 69 -11.12 2.93 -14.82
C GLY A 69 -9.65 3.33 -14.76
N THR A 70 -8.90 2.83 -13.78
CA THR A 70 -7.46 3.09 -13.62
C THR A 70 -6.68 1.78 -13.41
N GLY A 71 -5.36 1.87 -13.28
CA GLY A 71 -4.51 0.71 -13.03
C GLY A 71 -3.39 1.03 -12.06
N ALA A 72 -2.89 0.00 -11.37
CA ALA A 72 -1.79 0.14 -10.42
C ALA A 72 -0.48 0.65 -11.06
N GLY A 73 -0.29 0.48 -12.37
CA GLY A 73 0.82 1.09 -13.11
C GLY A 73 0.66 2.61 -13.21
N ALA A 74 -0.44 3.06 -13.81
CA ALA A 74 -0.75 4.48 -13.96
C ALA A 74 -0.75 5.24 -12.62
N LEU A 75 -1.25 4.62 -11.55
CA LEU A 75 -1.24 5.21 -10.22
C LEU A 75 0.18 5.31 -9.63
N ARG A 76 1.05 4.33 -9.89
CA ARG A 76 2.46 4.39 -9.47
C ARG A 76 3.21 5.51 -10.18
N ASP A 77 2.97 5.67 -11.48
CA ASP A 77 3.61 6.72 -12.28
C ASP A 77 3.21 8.11 -11.75
N GLN A 78 1.90 8.34 -11.50
CA GLN A 78 1.41 9.57 -10.88
C GLN A 78 2.03 9.85 -9.50
N LEU A 79 2.23 8.81 -8.69
CA LEU A 79 2.84 8.94 -7.37
C LEU A 79 4.33 9.31 -7.47
N GLY A 80 5.03 8.76 -8.47
CA GLY A 80 6.41 9.09 -8.78
C GLY A 80 6.58 10.55 -9.17
N ASP A 81 5.70 11.05 -10.05
CA ASP A 81 5.71 12.44 -10.49
C ASP A 81 5.38 13.41 -9.34
N ALA A 82 4.39 13.08 -8.51
CA ALA A 82 4.00 13.91 -7.36
C ALA A 82 5.07 13.96 -6.25
N SER A 83 5.90 12.92 -6.12
CA SER A 83 7.02 12.90 -5.16
C SER A 83 8.29 13.60 -5.69
N ALA A 84 8.37 13.87 -6.99
CA ALA A 84 9.50 14.54 -7.63
C ALA A 84 9.29 16.06 -7.80
N ALA A 85 8.05 16.53 -7.67
CA ALA A 85 7.65 17.94 -7.62
C ALA A 85 7.85 18.55 -6.22
#